data_AF-A0A5K7XII4-F1
#
_entry.id   AF-A0A5K7XII4-F1
#
_cell.length_a   1.000
_cell.length_b   1.000
_cell.length_c   1.000
_cell.angle_alpha   90.00
_cell.angle_beta   90.00
_cell.angle_gamma   90.00
#
_symmetry.space_group_name_H-M   'P 1'
#
loop_
_entity.id
_entity.type
_entity.pdbx_description
1 polymer ?
#
loop_
_entity_poly.entity_id
_entity_poly.type
_entity_poly.pdbx_seq_one_letter_code
_entity_poly.pdbx_strand_id
1 'polypeptide(L)'
;MVQRLRLLALAAAIVPAPAALAADFGFFGRSGDAIEINLAGLPGVSPGSTFSDLNLSSFTGHTVLTSDLLTAQPFANSGRFWVFPNPARNTAALGDVNTTARGFQGVLNGSLLVNGVSQTFSVTVQPGYTGAGAGSVGQSSESQGRAANNPLFVAQQQQRLRYFGFVSEGGAPVAVDADFGAGTATALKTFQGAFIGGINTTQANADGIIGPTTAGWLNAQNAPTFQKIVPTSAYTVSAVSESYATSWTLDLIAKGSINAKAATGITQRITALSTVDGYGSSQWHSTHLVGTDIDLATAASTHNWGNGVTSTDEANVIKHAVAFADTVASGHVIRFITSNQDIYDGIHAARPSVPLYYDTSGGHQDHLHIDVGPPTRVAGRTNLIGDFNLDDVVNAQDLAVWEQYVGANFTGGDFLTWQRNFGRSQPVIGAEVAVQSIPEPSAALLLALAAPLLATRRLGFQPDSPSAASSP
;
A
#
# COMPACT_ATOMS: atom_id res chain seq x y z
N MET A 1 -65.93 13.43 63.29
CA MET A 1 -65.40 12.84 62.04
C MET A 1 -64.84 13.98 61.19
N VAL A 2 -63.55 14.33 61.36
CA VAL A 2 -62.89 15.41 60.62
C VAL A 2 -61.52 14.90 60.21
N GLN A 3 -61.38 14.50 58.96
CA GLN A 3 -60.15 13.98 58.37
C GLN A 3 -59.39 15.17 57.77
N ARG A 4 -58.30 15.59 58.41
CA ARG A 4 -57.41 16.65 57.90
C ARG A 4 -56.44 16.03 56.89
N LEU A 5 -56.68 16.32 55.61
CA LEU A 5 -55.79 16.02 54.48
C LEU A 5 -54.53 16.89 54.60
N ARG A 6 -53.35 16.26 54.78
CA ARG A 6 -52.06 16.96 54.70
C ARG A 6 -51.57 16.89 53.26
N LEU A 7 -51.55 18.03 52.57
CA LEU A 7 -50.81 18.21 51.32
C LEU A 7 -49.31 18.12 51.63
N LEU A 8 -48.66 17.03 51.22
CA LEU A 8 -47.20 16.99 51.11
C LEU A 8 -46.83 17.66 49.79
N ALA A 9 -46.27 18.87 49.86
CA ALA A 9 -45.61 19.50 48.72
C ALA A 9 -44.27 18.79 48.49
N LEU A 10 -44.21 17.96 47.45
CA LEU A 10 -42.98 17.32 46.99
C LEU A 10 -42.18 18.39 46.22
N ALA A 11 -41.23 19.04 46.90
CA ALA A 11 -40.26 19.90 46.24
C ALA A 11 -39.32 19.02 45.41
N ALA A 12 -39.60 18.90 44.10
CA ALA A 12 -38.68 18.28 43.17
C ALA A 12 -37.43 19.15 43.06
N ALA A 13 -36.35 18.74 43.72
CA ALA A 13 -35.04 19.34 43.50
C ALA A 13 -34.66 19.09 42.03
N ILE A 14 -34.67 20.14 41.22
CA ILE A 14 -34.10 20.13 39.88
C ILE A 14 -32.60 19.98 40.09
N VAL A 15 -32.12 18.74 40.09
CA VAL A 15 -30.68 18.47 39.99
C VAL A 15 -30.31 18.81 38.54
N PRO A 16 -29.47 19.82 38.27
CA PRO A 16 -28.98 20.06 36.93
C PRO A 16 -28.30 18.77 36.47
N ALA A 17 -28.71 18.24 35.32
CA ALA A 17 -28.03 17.10 34.72
C ALA A 17 -26.54 17.44 34.65
N PRO A 18 -25.63 16.56 35.11
CA PRO A 18 -24.21 16.82 34.96
C PRO A 18 -23.96 17.11 33.48
N ALA A 19 -23.34 18.26 33.19
CA ALA A 19 -22.88 18.55 31.85
C ALA A 19 -22.03 17.36 31.43
N ALA A 20 -22.50 16.60 30.44
CA ALA A 20 -21.73 15.49 29.90
C ALA A 20 -20.37 16.07 29.51
N LEU A 21 -19.30 15.61 30.15
CA LEU A 21 -17.95 15.98 29.75
C LEU A 21 -17.86 15.66 28.26
N ALA A 22 -17.56 16.67 27.46
CA ALA A 22 -17.32 16.55 26.03
C ALA A 22 -16.37 15.36 25.82
N ALA A 23 -16.88 14.29 25.23
CA ALA A 23 -16.06 13.11 24.98
C ALA A 23 -15.02 13.51 23.92
N ASP A 24 -13.73 13.33 24.22
CA ASP A 24 -12.70 13.45 23.20
C ASP A 24 -12.92 12.36 22.15
N PHE A 25 -13.12 12.76 20.90
CA PHE A 25 -13.31 11.83 19.79
C PHE A 25 -11.97 11.44 19.18
N GLY A 26 -11.75 10.14 18.98
CA GLY A 26 -10.56 9.58 18.35
C GLY A 26 -10.85 9.01 16.97
N PHE A 27 -10.17 9.52 15.96
CA PHE A 27 -10.20 8.99 14.60
C PHE A 27 -8.86 8.33 14.26
N PHE A 28 -8.88 7.36 13.35
CA PHE A 28 -7.69 6.61 12.95
C PHE A 28 -7.62 6.52 11.43
N GLY A 29 -6.41 6.61 10.91
CA GLY A 29 -6.14 6.38 9.49
C GLY A 29 -4.65 6.26 9.22
N ARG A 30 -4.27 6.22 7.95
CA ARG A 30 -2.88 6.05 7.55
C ARG A 30 -2.37 7.21 6.70
N SER A 31 -1.06 7.40 6.69
CA SER A 31 -0.36 8.48 5.97
C SER A 31 -0.65 8.56 4.47
N GLY A 32 -0.96 7.43 3.83
CA GLY A 32 -1.27 7.36 2.40
C GLY A 32 -2.75 7.31 2.06
N ASP A 33 -3.64 7.56 3.02
CA ASP A 33 -5.09 7.50 2.87
C ASP A 33 -5.74 8.88 2.97
N ALA A 34 -6.99 8.95 2.50
CA ALA A 34 -7.93 10.00 2.89
C ALA A 34 -8.60 9.59 4.21
N ILE A 35 -8.25 10.23 5.32
CA ILE A 35 -8.79 9.89 6.63
C ILE A 35 -10.11 10.62 6.81
N GLU A 36 -11.22 9.88 6.74
CA GLU A 36 -12.54 10.44 6.95
C GLU A 36 -12.80 10.75 8.43
N ILE A 37 -13.26 11.97 8.69
CA ILE A 37 -13.74 12.41 9.99
C ILE A 37 -15.24 12.66 9.88
N ASN A 38 -16.04 11.77 10.47
CA ASN A 38 -17.51 11.86 10.47
C ASN A 38 -18.02 12.22 11.86
N LEU A 39 -18.22 13.51 12.10
CA LEU A 39 -18.63 14.02 13.41
C LEU A 39 -20.11 13.79 13.70
N ALA A 40 -20.96 13.77 12.68
CA ALA A 40 -22.39 13.50 12.82
C ALA A 40 -22.70 12.05 13.22
N GLY A 41 -21.78 11.12 12.95
CA GLY A 41 -21.89 9.72 13.35
C GLY A 41 -21.45 9.41 14.78
N LEU A 42 -20.97 10.41 15.53
CA LEU A 42 -20.39 10.20 16.86
C LEU A 42 -21.47 10.02 17.95
N PRO A 43 -21.23 9.17 18.96
CA PRO A 43 -22.09 9.08 20.13
C PRO A 43 -22.28 10.45 20.80
N GLY A 44 -23.53 10.82 21.07
CA GLY A 44 -23.88 12.10 21.71
C GLY A 44 -24.13 13.26 20.75
N VAL A 45 -23.91 13.09 19.45
CA VAL A 45 -24.30 14.06 18.43
C VAL A 45 -25.68 13.69 17.89
N SER A 46 -26.68 14.52 18.17
CA SER A 46 -28.06 14.28 17.70
C SER A 46 -28.15 14.42 16.17
N PRO A 47 -28.96 13.59 15.48
CA PRO A 47 -29.28 13.80 14.06
C PRO A 47 -29.81 15.22 13.81
N GLY A 48 -29.30 15.89 12.77
CA GLY A 48 -29.64 17.28 12.45
C GLY A 48 -28.84 18.34 13.22
N SER A 49 -27.82 17.94 13.99
CA SER A 49 -26.89 18.90 14.60
C SER A 49 -26.17 19.73 13.54
N THR A 50 -25.84 20.97 13.88
CA THR A 50 -25.09 21.89 13.02
C THR A 50 -23.63 22.00 13.45
N PHE A 51 -22.74 22.15 12.48
CA PHE A 51 -21.28 22.21 12.69
C PHE A 51 -20.72 23.57 12.23
N SER A 52 -19.89 24.21 13.03
CA SER A 52 -19.26 25.49 12.67
C SER A 52 -17.88 25.67 13.33
N ASP A 53 -17.16 26.72 12.96
CA ASP A 53 -15.87 27.13 13.56
C ASP A 53 -14.82 26.02 13.65
N LEU A 54 -14.68 25.24 12.58
CA LEU A 54 -13.66 24.20 12.48
C LEU A 54 -12.25 24.83 12.58
N ASN A 55 -11.55 24.54 13.67
CA ASN A 55 -10.19 24.97 13.95
C ASN A 55 -9.22 23.80 13.75
N LEU A 56 -8.31 23.98 12.80
CA LEU A 56 -7.33 22.98 12.35
C LEU A 56 -5.89 23.48 12.50
N SER A 57 -5.61 24.36 13.46
CA SER A 57 -4.27 24.95 13.63
C SER A 57 -3.12 23.93 13.73
N SER A 58 -3.36 22.75 14.32
CA SER A 58 -2.36 21.66 14.38
C SER A 58 -2.16 20.90 13.07
N PHE A 59 -3.01 21.12 12.06
CA PHE A 59 -2.96 20.43 10.77
C PHE A 59 -2.02 21.12 9.75
N THR A 60 -1.16 22.02 10.21
CA THR A 60 -0.25 22.78 9.35
C THR A 60 0.62 21.82 8.53
N GLY A 61 0.63 21.99 7.20
CA GLY A 61 1.36 21.11 6.28
C GLY A 61 0.58 19.88 5.81
N HIS A 62 -0.63 19.65 6.31
CA HIS A 62 -1.57 18.64 5.80
C HIS A 62 -2.65 19.30 4.94
N THR A 63 -3.29 18.53 4.08
CA THR A 63 -4.47 18.99 3.34
C THR A 63 -5.71 18.56 4.08
N VAL A 64 -6.68 19.46 4.24
CA VAL A 64 -8.01 19.16 4.79
C VAL A 64 -9.07 19.67 3.84
N LEU A 65 -9.97 18.78 3.41
CA LEU A 65 -11.08 19.11 2.50
C LEU A 65 -12.41 18.73 3.15
N THR A 66 -13.40 19.61 3.09
CA THR A 66 -14.71 19.37 3.69
C THR A 66 -15.66 18.66 2.72
N SER A 67 -16.79 18.17 3.25
CA SER A 67 -17.86 17.58 2.44
C SER A 67 -18.52 18.55 1.47
N ASP A 68 -18.36 19.87 1.68
CA ASP A 68 -18.84 20.90 0.75
C ASP A 68 -18.24 20.64 -0.63
N LEU A 69 -16.93 20.38 -0.67
CA LEU A 69 -16.18 20.09 -1.87
C LEU A 69 -16.32 18.62 -2.29
N LEU A 70 -16.12 17.69 -1.34
CA LEU A 70 -15.92 16.28 -1.71
C LEU A 70 -17.19 15.50 -2.01
N THR A 71 -18.33 15.89 -1.43
CA THR A 71 -19.59 15.15 -1.55
C THR A 71 -20.80 16.03 -1.85
N ALA A 72 -20.59 17.32 -2.15
CA ALA A 72 -21.64 18.32 -2.33
C ALA A 72 -22.66 18.36 -1.17
N GLN A 73 -22.21 18.09 0.05
CA GLN A 73 -23.03 18.18 1.27
C GLN A 73 -22.44 19.26 2.17
N PRO A 74 -23.22 20.26 2.60
CA PRO A 74 -22.68 21.32 3.44
C PRO A 74 -22.03 20.76 4.71
N PHE A 75 -20.78 21.13 5.01
CA PHE A 75 -20.09 20.71 6.25
C PHE A 75 -20.93 21.08 7.47
N ALA A 76 -21.57 22.25 7.42
CA ALA A 76 -22.45 22.73 8.48
C ALA A 76 -23.60 21.76 8.83
N ASN A 77 -23.98 20.87 7.91
CA ASN A 77 -25.04 19.88 8.12
C ASN A 77 -24.49 18.44 8.25
N SER A 78 -23.39 18.13 7.56
CA SER A 78 -22.84 16.76 7.51
C SER A 78 -21.87 16.47 8.66
N GLY A 79 -21.15 17.49 9.16
CA GLY A 79 -20.01 17.31 10.07
C GLY A 79 -18.88 16.47 9.48
N ARG A 80 -18.79 16.33 8.15
CA ARG A 80 -17.81 15.47 7.48
C ARG A 80 -16.70 16.26 6.81
N PHE A 81 -15.47 15.82 7.03
CA PHE A 81 -14.29 16.29 6.32
C PHE A 81 -13.24 15.17 6.23
N TRP A 82 -12.23 15.38 5.39
CA TRP A 82 -11.16 14.42 5.15
C TRP A 82 -9.81 15.08 5.39
N VAL A 83 -8.93 14.33 6.04
CA VAL A 83 -7.54 14.72 6.29
C VAL A 83 -6.66 13.90 5.37
N PHE A 84 -5.77 14.57 4.65
CA PHE A 84 -4.78 13.97 3.79
C PHE A 84 -3.39 14.31 4.36
N PRO A 85 -2.78 13.39 5.13
CA PRO A 85 -1.51 13.65 5.79
C PRO A 85 -0.41 13.97 4.78
N ASN A 86 0.59 14.75 5.20
CA ASN A 86 1.71 15.09 4.33
C ASN A 86 2.52 13.82 4.07
N PRO A 87 2.70 13.35 2.82
CA PRO A 87 3.46 12.15 2.52
C PRO A 87 4.99 12.37 2.46
N ALA A 88 5.45 13.62 2.61
CA ALA A 88 6.88 13.90 2.61
C ALA A 88 7.59 13.25 3.81
N ARG A 89 8.87 12.89 3.65
CA ARG A 89 9.68 12.26 4.71
C ARG A 89 10.30 13.26 5.69
N ASN A 90 9.95 14.54 5.58
CA ASN A 90 10.53 15.64 6.36
C ASN A 90 9.53 16.25 7.36
N THR A 91 8.67 15.42 7.94
CA THR A 91 7.55 15.84 8.80
C THR A 91 7.89 15.88 10.28
N ALA A 92 9.15 15.70 10.67
CA ALA A 92 9.60 15.75 12.07
C ALA A 92 9.16 17.05 12.79
N ALA A 93 9.23 18.19 12.11
CA ALA A 93 8.80 19.48 12.65
C ALA A 93 7.29 19.58 12.90
N LEU A 94 6.50 18.65 12.34
CA LEU A 94 5.04 18.56 12.53
C LEU A 94 4.66 17.63 13.69
N GLY A 95 5.63 17.06 14.42
CA GLY A 95 5.38 16.07 15.48
C GLY A 95 5.33 14.64 14.98
N ASP A 96 5.95 14.37 13.83
CA ASP A 96 6.06 13.03 13.27
C ASP A 96 6.91 12.11 14.15
N VAL A 97 6.32 10.99 14.58
CA VAL A 97 6.96 10.03 15.49
C VAL A 97 7.84 9.01 14.77
N ASN A 98 7.75 8.88 13.44
CA ASN A 98 8.57 7.93 12.67
C ASN A 98 9.06 8.53 11.34
N THR A 99 10.11 9.34 11.44
CA THR A 99 10.72 10.03 10.30
C THR A 99 11.35 9.09 9.24
N THR A 100 11.44 7.78 9.51
CA THR A 100 11.95 6.80 8.54
C THR A 100 10.86 6.25 7.63
N ALA A 101 9.62 6.22 8.14
CA ALA A 101 8.46 5.88 7.34
C ALA A 101 8.11 7.05 6.41
N ARG A 102 7.31 6.74 5.40
CA ARG A 102 6.85 7.77 4.46
C ARG A 102 5.60 8.45 4.99
N GLY A 103 5.61 9.78 4.95
CA GLY A 103 4.53 10.64 5.40
C GLY A 103 4.52 10.89 6.90
N PHE A 104 3.55 11.66 7.37
CA PHE A 104 3.37 11.97 8.78
C PHE A 104 2.78 10.79 9.56
N GLN A 105 3.33 10.50 10.75
CA GLN A 105 2.70 9.65 11.77
C GLN A 105 2.61 10.40 13.09
N GLY A 106 1.45 10.41 13.73
CA GLY A 106 1.28 11.15 14.98
C GLY A 106 -0.18 11.46 15.27
N VAL A 107 -0.40 12.44 16.15
CA VAL A 107 -1.74 12.88 16.56
C VAL A 107 -1.98 14.31 16.11
N LEU A 108 -3.07 14.52 15.37
CA LEU A 108 -3.56 15.84 14.96
C LEU A 108 -4.77 16.21 15.82
N ASN A 109 -4.77 17.40 16.40
CA ASN A 109 -5.83 17.86 17.31
C ASN A 109 -6.60 19.02 16.69
N GLY A 110 -7.92 18.99 16.78
CA GLY A 110 -8.78 20.06 16.29
C GLY A 110 -9.91 20.37 17.24
N SER A 111 -10.62 21.45 16.95
CA SER A 111 -11.85 21.81 17.66
C SER A 111 -12.89 22.36 16.71
N LEU A 112 -14.15 22.35 17.11
CA LEU A 112 -15.26 22.95 16.37
C LEU A 112 -16.41 23.31 17.33
N LEU A 113 -17.48 23.92 16.81
CA LEU A 113 -18.76 24.00 17.51
C LEU A 113 -19.75 22.96 16.95
N VAL A 114 -20.45 22.27 17.85
CA VAL A 114 -21.62 21.43 17.56
C VAL A 114 -22.82 22.06 18.24
N ASN A 115 -23.80 22.51 17.46
CA ASN A 115 -24.94 23.31 17.94
C ASN A 115 -24.51 24.51 18.81
N GLY A 116 -23.40 25.16 18.44
CA GLY A 116 -22.82 26.29 19.18
C GLY A 116 -21.98 25.92 20.41
N VAL A 117 -21.85 24.63 20.74
CA VAL A 117 -21.04 24.15 21.88
C VAL A 117 -19.68 23.67 21.41
N SER A 118 -18.60 24.15 22.04
CA SER A 118 -17.24 23.76 21.67
C SER A 118 -16.96 22.28 21.96
N GLN A 119 -16.35 21.61 20.99
CA GLN A 119 -15.93 20.22 21.04
C GLN A 119 -14.48 20.10 20.54
N THR A 120 -13.74 19.15 21.10
CA THR A 120 -12.38 18.78 20.69
C THR A 120 -12.37 17.40 20.05
N PHE A 121 -11.43 17.16 19.15
CA PHE A 121 -11.21 15.85 18.55
C PHE A 121 -9.72 15.63 18.24
N SER A 122 -9.34 14.36 18.07
CA SER A 122 -8.00 13.94 17.71
C SER A 122 -8.01 12.92 16.57
N VAL A 123 -7.00 12.98 15.71
CA VAL A 123 -6.79 12.04 14.59
C VAL A 123 -5.42 11.39 14.76
N THR A 124 -5.41 10.08 14.98
CA THR A 124 -4.17 9.29 15.06
C THR A 124 -3.82 8.77 13.67
N VAL A 125 -2.68 9.21 13.14
CA VAL A 125 -2.17 8.82 11.82
C VAL A 125 -1.09 7.74 11.98
N GLN A 126 -1.33 6.58 11.38
CA GLN A 126 -0.41 5.45 11.32
C GLN A 126 0.39 5.44 10.01
N PRO A 127 1.53 4.74 9.94
CA PRO A 127 2.26 4.61 8.69
C PRO A 127 1.51 3.71 7.68
N GLY A 128 1.82 3.90 6.40
CA GLY A 128 1.31 3.07 5.31
C GLY A 128 0.05 3.62 4.65
N TYR A 129 -0.73 2.72 4.08
CA TYR A 129 -1.98 3.00 3.38
C TYR A 129 -2.88 1.77 3.40
N THR A 130 -4.15 1.97 3.08
CA THR A 130 -5.18 0.93 3.07
C THR A 130 -5.32 0.34 1.67
N GLY A 131 -5.25 -1.00 1.58
CA GLY A 131 -5.38 -1.74 0.32
C GLY A 131 -6.80 -2.17 -0.04
N ALA A 132 -7.72 -2.23 0.93
CA ALA A 132 -9.11 -2.60 0.68
C ALA A 132 -10.06 -1.94 1.70
N GLY A 133 -11.32 -1.73 1.31
CA GLY A 133 -12.36 -1.22 2.19
C GLY A 133 -12.30 0.29 2.43
N ALA A 134 -12.70 0.73 3.62
CA ALA A 134 -12.72 2.15 3.97
C ALA A 134 -11.29 2.73 3.99
N GLY A 135 -10.96 3.56 2.99
CA GLY A 135 -9.63 4.15 2.80
C GLY A 135 -8.90 3.67 1.56
N SER A 136 -9.39 2.62 0.88
CA SER A 136 -8.88 2.25 -0.45
C SER A 136 -9.27 3.30 -1.49
N VAL A 137 -8.42 3.46 -2.50
CA VAL A 137 -8.66 4.36 -3.63
C VAL A 137 -9.77 3.79 -4.51
N GLY A 138 -10.82 4.58 -4.74
CA GLY A 138 -11.90 4.27 -5.67
C GLY A 138 -11.47 4.41 -7.13
N GLN A 139 -12.11 3.63 -8.00
CA GLN A 139 -11.99 3.80 -9.45
C GLN A 139 -12.69 5.06 -9.90
N SER A 140 -12.20 5.65 -10.97
CA SER A 140 -12.89 6.75 -11.60
C SER A 140 -12.37 6.99 -13.02
N SER A 141 -13.19 7.66 -13.83
CA SER A 141 -12.97 7.83 -15.27
C SER A 141 -12.66 9.29 -15.63
N GLU A 142 -11.92 10.00 -14.76
CA GLU A 142 -11.88 11.46 -14.79
C GLU A 142 -11.27 12.07 -16.03
N SER A 143 -10.27 11.42 -16.63
CA SER A 143 -9.65 11.90 -17.86
C SER A 143 -10.61 11.91 -19.06
N GLN A 144 -11.80 11.33 -18.92
CA GLN A 144 -12.90 11.45 -19.90
C GLN A 144 -13.79 12.68 -19.68
N GLY A 145 -13.50 13.53 -18.70
CA GLY A 145 -14.22 14.79 -18.46
C GLY A 145 -15.69 14.63 -18.09
N ARG A 146 -16.07 13.50 -17.48
CA ARG A 146 -17.47 13.22 -17.16
C ARG A 146 -17.92 14.04 -15.95
N ALA A 147 -19.10 14.66 -16.04
CA ALA A 147 -19.72 15.45 -14.96
C ALA A 147 -20.05 14.64 -13.68
N ALA A 148 -19.82 13.32 -13.69
CA ALA A 148 -20.05 12.41 -12.57
C ALA A 148 -18.77 12.02 -11.82
N ASN A 149 -17.64 12.70 -12.08
CA ASN A 149 -16.40 12.46 -11.34
C ASN A 149 -16.64 12.70 -9.85
N ASN A 150 -16.32 11.71 -9.03
CA ASN A 150 -16.46 11.81 -7.59
C ASN A 150 -15.23 12.56 -7.03
N PRO A 151 -15.37 13.80 -6.54
CA PRO A 151 -14.22 14.59 -6.09
C PRO A 151 -13.47 13.91 -4.94
N LEU A 152 -14.17 13.14 -4.09
CA LEU A 152 -13.51 12.32 -3.06
C LEU A 152 -12.56 11.29 -3.66
N PHE A 153 -12.95 10.63 -4.75
CA PHE A 153 -12.09 9.64 -5.40
C PHE A 153 -10.86 10.31 -6.00
N VAL A 154 -11.01 11.46 -6.65
CA VAL A 154 -9.88 12.26 -7.14
C VAL A 154 -8.90 12.59 -6.03
N ALA A 155 -9.40 13.11 -4.91
CA ALA A 155 -8.54 13.47 -3.78
C ALA A 155 -7.82 12.25 -3.17
N GLN A 156 -8.49 11.09 -3.09
CA GLN A 156 -7.88 9.83 -2.66
C GLN A 156 -6.75 9.40 -3.60
N GLN A 157 -6.96 9.48 -4.92
CA GLN A 157 -5.97 9.12 -5.93
C GLN A 157 -4.77 10.06 -5.89
N GLN A 158 -5.01 11.38 -5.82
CA GLN A 158 -3.98 12.40 -5.68
C GLN A 158 -3.11 12.13 -4.45
N GLN A 159 -3.75 11.84 -3.31
CA GLN A 159 -3.03 11.52 -2.08
C GLN A 159 -2.21 10.24 -2.24
N ARG A 160 -2.75 9.21 -2.89
CA ARG A 160 -2.03 7.94 -3.08
C ARG A 160 -0.84 8.09 -4.03
N LEU A 161 -0.98 8.85 -5.12
CA LEU A 161 0.13 9.19 -6.03
C LEU A 161 1.23 9.97 -5.30
N ARG A 162 0.84 11.01 -4.54
CA ARG A 162 1.76 11.82 -3.74
C ARG A 162 2.45 10.97 -2.66
N TYR A 163 1.71 10.05 -2.03
CA TYR A 163 2.26 9.06 -1.11
C TYR A 163 3.27 8.15 -1.81
N PHE A 164 3.00 7.63 -2.99
CA PHE A 164 4.00 6.83 -3.71
C PHE A 164 5.18 7.65 -4.24
N GLY A 165 5.11 8.99 -4.22
CA GLY A 165 6.19 9.87 -4.66
C GLY A 165 6.15 10.20 -6.14
N PHE A 166 5.04 9.89 -6.82
CA PHE A 166 4.81 10.39 -8.16
C PHE A 166 4.46 11.87 -8.09
N VAL A 167 4.96 12.62 -9.06
CA VAL A 167 4.91 14.08 -9.12
C VAL A 167 4.38 14.50 -10.49
N SER A 168 3.94 15.75 -10.61
CA SER A 168 3.60 16.31 -11.91
C SER A 168 4.86 16.46 -12.79
N GLU A 169 4.64 16.77 -14.06
CA GLU A 169 5.71 17.19 -14.97
C GLU A 169 6.47 18.37 -14.35
N GLY A 170 7.80 18.36 -14.47
CA GLY A 170 8.67 19.34 -13.82
C GLY A 170 8.95 19.07 -12.33
N GLY A 171 8.41 18.00 -11.76
CA GLY A 171 8.77 17.51 -10.43
C GLY A 171 7.97 18.08 -9.26
N ALA A 172 6.92 18.86 -9.50
CA ALA A 172 6.11 19.43 -8.43
C ALA A 172 5.21 18.35 -7.79
N PRO A 173 5.02 18.38 -6.45
CA PRO A 173 4.10 17.44 -5.80
C PRO A 173 2.68 17.54 -6.36
N VAL A 174 2.01 16.39 -6.51
CA VAL A 174 0.58 16.35 -6.88
C VAL A 174 -0.23 17.07 -5.80
N ALA A 175 -1.02 18.06 -6.21
CA ALA A 175 -1.96 18.74 -5.33
C ALA A 175 -3.09 17.79 -4.93
N VAL A 176 -3.58 17.90 -3.70
CA VAL A 176 -4.77 17.18 -3.23
C VAL A 176 -5.88 18.21 -3.09
N ASP A 177 -6.64 18.40 -4.16
CA ASP A 177 -7.63 19.47 -4.30
C ASP A 177 -8.96 18.97 -4.89
N ALA A 178 -9.07 17.65 -5.13
CA ALA A 178 -10.21 17.01 -5.73
C ALA A 178 -10.48 17.40 -7.21
N ASP A 179 -9.53 18.08 -7.85
CA ASP A 179 -9.57 18.38 -9.29
C ASP A 179 -8.59 17.51 -10.06
N PHE A 180 -9.08 16.78 -11.07
CA PHE A 180 -8.25 15.92 -11.90
C PHE A 180 -7.58 16.73 -13.01
N GLY A 181 -6.65 17.60 -12.61
CA GLY A 181 -5.89 18.46 -13.52
C GLY A 181 -4.74 17.75 -14.24
N ALA A 182 -4.03 18.51 -15.07
CA ALA A 182 -2.89 18.02 -15.85
C ALA A 182 -1.78 17.41 -14.97
N GLY A 183 -1.50 18.00 -13.80
CA GLY A 183 -0.50 17.47 -12.86
C GLY A 183 -0.83 16.07 -12.34
N THR A 184 -2.10 15.85 -11.99
CA THR A 184 -2.62 14.53 -11.57
C THR A 184 -2.54 13.53 -12.73
N ALA A 185 -2.99 13.93 -13.92
CA ALA A 185 -2.99 13.08 -15.11
C ALA A 185 -1.58 12.62 -15.49
N THR A 186 -0.62 13.54 -15.45
CA THR A 186 0.79 13.24 -15.68
C THR A 186 1.34 12.26 -14.64
N ALA A 187 1.21 12.56 -13.34
CA ALA A 187 1.71 11.69 -12.29
C ALA A 187 1.12 10.26 -12.39
N LEU A 188 -0.15 10.18 -12.76
CA LEU A 188 -0.83 8.91 -12.99
C LEU A 188 -0.27 8.14 -14.18
N LYS A 189 0.02 8.80 -15.30
CA LYS A 189 0.63 8.14 -16.47
C LYS A 189 2.01 7.60 -16.15
N THR A 190 2.81 8.33 -15.37
CA THR A 190 4.09 7.84 -14.87
C THR A 190 3.91 6.59 -14.00
N PHE A 191 2.94 6.61 -13.07
CA PHE A 191 2.59 5.44 -12.27
C PHE A 191 2.16 4.24 -13.11
N GLN A 192 1.29 4.47 -14.10
CA GLN A 192 0.81 3.43 -15.00
C GLN A 192 1.95 2.81 -15.83
N GLY A 193 2.85 3.64 -16.36
CA GLY A 193 3.96 3.16 -17.19
C GLY A 193 4.84 2.15 -16.45
N ALA A 194 4.98 2.26 -15.13
CA ALA A 194 5.77 1.32 -14.33
C ALA A 194 5.30 -0.15 -14.46
N PHE A 195 4.03 -0.40 -14.81
CA PHE A 195 3.48 -1.76 -14.91
C PHE A 195 2.88 -2.10 -16.28
N ILE A 196 2.97 -1.22 -17.29
CA ILE A 196 2.50 -1.49 -18.66
C ILE A 196 3.52 -2.28 -19.49
N GLY A 197 4.82 -2.13 -19.21
CA GLY A 197 5.89 -2.80 -19.96
C GLY A 197 6.18 -4.26 -19.57
N GLY A 198 5.51 -4.80 -18.55
CA GLY A 198 5.72 -6.17 -18.08
C GLY A 198 4.88 -7.22 -18.82
N ILE A 199 5.20 -8.50 -18.58
CA ILE A 199 4.48 -9.69 -19.11
C ILE A 199 2.98 -9.71 -18.71
N ASN A 200 2.53 -8.79 -17.85
CA ASN A 200 1.18 -8.73 -17.31
C ASN A 200 0.41 -7.52 -17.88
N THR A 201 -0.03 -7.64 -19.13
CA THR A 201 -0.62 -6.57 -19.95
C THR A 201 -2.08 -6.26 -19.62
N THR A 202 -2.51 -6.31 -18.34
CA THR A 202 -3.89 -5.93 -17.99
C THR A 202 -4.19 -4.45 -18.22
N GLN A 203 -3.17 -3.66 -18.54
CA GLN A 203 -3.30 -2.30 -19.06
C GLN A 203 -2.42 -2.14 -20.29
N ALA A 204 -3.03 -1.76 -21.43
CA ALA A 204 -2.32 -1.63 -22.69
C ALA A 204 -1.56 -0.30 -22.83
N ASN A 205 -2.03 0.77 -22.18
CA ASN A 205 -1.53 2.12 -22.39
C ASN A 205 -1.55 2.96 -21.10
N ALA A 206 -0.62 3.91 -20.98
CA ALA A 206 -0.60 4.92 -19.93
C ALA A 206 -1.53 6.07 -20.36
N ASP A 207 -2.82 5.82 -20.26
CA ASP A 207 -3.88 6.72 -20.73
C ASP A 207 -4.29 7.77 -19.69
N GLY A 208 -3.85 7.62 -18.44
CA GLY A 208 -4.29 8.46 -17.33
C GLY A 208 -5.75 8.21 -16.92
N ILE A 209 -6.33 7.05 -17.25
CA ILE A 209 -7.64 6.60 -16.76
C ILE A 209 -7.45 5.67 -15.56
N ILE A 210 -8.18 5.89 -14.47
CA ILE A 210 -8.11 5.03 -13.28
C ILE A 210 -9.13 3.90 -13.42
N GLY A 211 -8.78 2.98 -14.31
CA GLY A 211 -9.48 1.71 -14.45
C GLY A 211 -9.23 0.77 -13.27
N PRO A 212 -9.77 -0.46 -13.34
CA PRO A 212 -9.70 -1.42 -12.25
C PRO A 212 -8.26 -1.84 -11.97
N THR A 213 -7.48 -2.05 -13.03
CA THR A 213 -6.05 -2.35 -12.95
C THR A 213 -5.28 -1.25 -12.22
N THR A 214 -5.50 0.02 -12.60
CA THR A 214 -4.81 1.15 -11.98
C THR A 214 -5.23 1.33 -10.52
N ALA A 215 -6.53 1.22 -10.21
CA ALA A 215 -7.02 1.28 -8.84
C ALA A 215 -6.48 0.12 -7.99
N GLY A 216 -6.43 -1.10 -8.55
CA GLY A 216 -5.82 -2.26 -7.92
C GLY A 216 -4.36 -2.01 -7.57
N TRP A 217 -3.57 -1.49 -8.52
CA TRP A 217 -2.18 -1.10 -8.24
C TRP A 217 -2.06 0.05 -7.25
N LEU A 218 -2.95 1.05 -7.26
CA LEU A 218 -2.92 2.12 -6.26
C LEU A 218 -3.13 1.58 -4.85
N ASN A 219 -3.82 0.46 -4.72
CA ASN A 219 -4.16 -0.20 -3.47
C ASN A 219 -3.25 -1.39 -3.10
N ALA A 220 -2.51 -1.94 -4.06
CA ALA A 220 -1.66 -3.11 -3.86
C ALA A 220 -0.50 -2.81 -2.91
N GLN A 221 -0.24 -3.68 -1.92
CA GLN A 221 0.82 -3.47 -0.93
C GLN A 221 2.22 -3.32 -1.55
N ASN A 222 2.45 -3.96 -2.70
CA ASN A 222 3.70 -3.92 -3.45
C ASN A 222 3.71 -2.89 -4.59
N ALA A 223 2.78 -1.92 -4.59
CA ALA A 223 2.77 -0.81 -5.53
C ALA A 223 4.15 -0.14 -5.60
N PRO A 224 4.59 0.29 -6.80
CA PRO A 224 5.88 0.95 -6.93
C PRO A 224 5.81 2.30 -6.23
N THR A 225 6.84 2.62 -5.45
CA THR A 225 7.11 4.01 -5.06
C THR A 225 8.14 4.60 -5.99
N PHE A 226 8.04 5.89 -6.27
CA PHE A 226 9.04 6.62 -7.04
C PHE A 226 9.95 7.37 -6.07
N GLN A 227 11.26 7.15 -6.19
CA GLN A 227 12.24 7.75 -5.28
C GLN A 227 13.62 7.87 -5.91
N LYS A 228 14.42 8.78 -5.33
CA LYS A 228 15.81 8.96 -5.73
C LYS A 228 16.66 7.79 -5.24
N ILE A 229 17.57 7.30 -6.08
CA ILE A 229 18.58 6.31 -5.70
C ILE A 229 19.58 6.90 -4.70
N VAL A 230 20.04 6.08 -3.75
CA VAL A 230 21.07 6.44 -2.77
C VAL A 230 22.28 5.53 -2.99
N PRO A 231 23.48 6.07 -3.31
CA PRO A 231 24.68 5.26 -3.51
C PRO A 231 25.01 4.36 -2.31
N THR A 232 25.66 3.23 -2.57
CA THR A 232 26.08 2.26 -1.54
C THR A 232 27.53 1.81 -1.78
N SER A 233 28.02 0.87 -0.97
CA SER A 233 29.31 0.22 -1.24
C SER A 233 29.26 -0.73 -2.44
N ALA A 234 28.09 -1.14 -2.92
CA ALA A 234 27.94 -2.04 -4.07
C ALA A 234 27.85 -1.29 -5.40
N TYR A 235 27.36 -0.06 -5.38
CA TYR A 235 27.22 0.76 -6.58
C TYR A 235 27.38 2.26 -6.31
N THR A 236 27.85 2.97 -7.33
CA THR A 236 27.89 4.44 -7.39
C THR A 236 26.84 4.94 -8.38
N VAL A 237 26.49 6.22 -8.29
CA VAL A 237 25.52 6.88 -9.18
C VAL A 237 26.21 8.10 -9.77
N SER A 238 26.20 8.23 -11.08
CA SER A 238 26.73 9.42 -11.76
C SER A 238 25.99 10.68 -11.29
N ALA A 239 26.68 11.82 -11.28
CA ALA A 239 26.09 13.11 -10.89
C ALA A 239 25.19 13.66 -12.01
N VAL A 240 24.11 12.96 -12.33
CA VAL A 240 23.13 13.30 -13.36
C VAL A 240 21.76 13.61 -12.74
N SER A 241 20.92 14.33 -13.49
CA SER A 241 19.52 14.59 -13.12
C SER A 241 18.68 13.31 -13.09
N GLU A 242 19.11 12.27 -13.81
CA GLU A 242 18.44 10.98 -13.92
C GLU A 242 18.83 10.01 -12.82
N SER A 243 18.28 10.25 -11.63
CA SER A 243 18.57 9.46 -10.42
C SER A 243 17.31 8.97 -9.73
N TYR A 244 16.17 8.99 -10.41
CA TYR A 244 14.90 8.52 -9.86
C TYR A 244 14.48 7.24 -10.54
N ALA A 245 13.95 6.31 -9.75
CA ALA A 245 13.40 5.07 -10.27
C ALA A 245 12.28 4.54 -9.37
N THR A 246 11.57 3.53 -9.87
CA THR A 246 10.62 2.79 -9.04
C THR A 246 11.35 2.02 -7.94
N SER A 247 10.69 1.76 -6.81
CA SER A 247 11.24 0.91 -5.74
C SER A 247 11.58 -0.49 -6.21
N TRP A 248 10.94 -0.98 -7.28
CA TRP A 248 11.25 -2.26 -7.90
C TRP A 248 12.62 -2.24 -8.57
N THR A 249 12.86 -1.23 -9.41
CA THR A 249 14.16 -0.99 -10.05
C THR A 249 15.26 -0.77 -9.02
N LEU A 250 14.99 -0.01 -7.95
CA LEU A 250 15.99 0.27 -6.91
C LEU A 250 16.34 -0.98 -6.09
N ASP A 251 15.38 -1.85 -5.78
CA ASP A 251 15.65 -3.13 -5.13
C ASP A 251 16.47 -4.06 -6.05
N LEU A 252 16.17 -4.07 -7.35
CA LEU A 252 16.95 -4.81 -8.34
C LEU A 252 18.39 -4.27 -8.45
N ILE A 253 18.59 -2.96 -8.51
CA ILE A 253 19.93 -2.36 -8.49
C ILE A 253 20.68 -2.75 -7.22
N ALA A 254 20.03 -2.63 -6.05
CA ALA A 254 20.68 -2.90 -4.78
C ALA A 254 21.17 -4.35 -4.68
N LYS A 255 20.28 -5.31 -4.94
CA LYS A 255 20.60 -6.74 -4.84
C LYS A 255 21.45 -7.24 -6.03
N GLY A 256 21.13 -6.78 -7.24
CA GLY A 256 21.86 -7.11 -8.47
C GLY A 256 23.31 -6.63 -8.41
N SER A 257 23.56 -5.42 -7.90
CA SER A 257 24.92 -4.91 -7.72
C SER A 257 25.69 -5.65 -6.63
N ILE A 258 25.05 -6.07 -5.53
CA ILE A 258 25.70 -6.91 -4.51
C ILE A 258 26.19 -8.23 -5.14
N ASN A 259 25.32 -8.89 -5.92
CA ASN A 259 25.65 -10.15 -6.59
C ASN A 259 26.71 -9.95 -7.68
N ALA A 260 26.61 -8.89 -8.48
CA ALA A 260 27.57 -8.55 -9.53
C ALA A 260 28.96 -8.25 -8.94
N LYS A 261 29.01 -7.50 -7.83
CA LYS A 261 30.25 -7.21 -7.10
C LYS A 261 30.85 -8.48 -6.48
N ALA A 262 30.04 -9.37 -5.93
CA ALA A 262 30.52 -10.67 -5.44
C ALA A 262 31.13 -11.52 -6.57
N ALA A 263 30.53 -11.49 -7.76
CA ALA A 263 30.99 -12.27 -8.91
C ALA A 263 32.23 -11.71 -9.62
N THR A 264 32.49 -10.41 -9.52
CA THR A 264 33.52 -9.71 -10.32
C THR A 264 34.53 -8.91 -9.50
N GLY A 265 34.25 -8.59 -8.24
CA GLY A 265 35.00 -7.63 -7.43
C GLY A 265 34.79 -6.17 -7.83
N ILE A 266 33.99 -5.90 -8.86
CA ILE A 266 33.79 -4.55 -9.43
C ILE A 266 32.57 -3.89 -8.77
N THR A 267 32.69 -2.61 -8.43
CA THR A 267 31.58 -1.78 -7.96
C THR A 267 30.86 -1.21 -9.17
N GLN A 268 29.54 -1.39 -9.25
CA GLN A 268 28.74 -0.97 -10.40
C GLN A 268 28.64 0.57 -10.44
N ARG A 269 28.57 1.17 -11.63
CA ARG A 269 28.32 2.60 -11.81
C ARG A 269 27.03 2.78 -12.60
N ILE A 270 25.99 3.22 -11.92
CA ILE A 270 24.70 3.55 -12.53
C ILE A 270 24.83 4.93 -13.18
N THR A 271 24.72 4.98 -14.50
CA THR A 271 24.94 6.22 -15.27
C THR A 271 23.66 7.01 -15.49
N ALA A 272 22.53 6.32 -15.63
CA ALA A 272 21.24 6.93 -15.83
C ALA A 272 20.11 6.03 -15.31
N LEU A 273 19.06 6.68 -14.84
CA LEU A 273 17.75 6.13 -14.48
C LEU A 273 16.69 7.05 -15.11
N SER A 274 15.66 7.46 -14.39
CA SER A 274 14.69 8.45 -14.85
C SER A 274 14.87 9.81 -14.17
N THR A 275 14.29 10.85 -14.77
CA THR A 275 14.14 12.18 -14.18
C THR A 275 13.15 12.17 -13.01
N VAL A 276 13.13 13.25 -12.24
CA VAL A 276 12.27 13.38 -11.04
C VAL A 276 10.78 13.20 -11.32
N ASP A 277 10.33 13.48 -12.55
CA ASP A 277 8.94 13.36 -13.00
C ASP A 277 8.65 12.10 -13.81
N GLY A 278 9.67 11.30 -14.13
CA GLY A 278 9.50 10.08 -14.90
C GLY A 278 9.35 10.28 -16.41
N TYR A 279 9.63 11.48 -16.95
CA TYR A 279 9.54 11.77 -18.39
C TYR A 279 10.86 11.56 -19.15
N GLY A 280 11.88 11.04 -18.44
CA GLY A 280 13.21 10.84 -18.98
C GLY A 280 13.90 12.16 -19.33
N SER A 281 15.13 12.09 -19.79
CA SER A 281 15.80 13.23 -20.41
C SER A 281 15.93 13.04 -21.92
N SER A 282 15.92 14.14 -22.65
CA SER A 282 16.38 14.15 -24.04
C SER A 282 17.90 13.97 -24.16
N GLN A 283 18.64 13.86 -23.05
CA GLN A 283 20.09 13.89 -23.04
C GLN A 283 20.72 12.52 -23.30
N TRP A 284 20.05 11.43 -22.93
CA TRP A 284 20.58 10.07 -23.07
C TRP A 284 19.69 9.28 -24.05
N HIS A 285 18.55 8.76 -23.61
CA HIS A 285 17.59 8.08 -24.49
C HIS A 285 16.15 8.36 -24.06
N SER A 286 15.22 8.41 -25.03
CA SER A 286 13.79 8.67 -24.78
C SER A 286 13.07 7.55 -24.03
N THR A 287 13.74 6.44 -23.74
CA THR A 287 13.18 5.25 -23.09
C THR A 287 13.23 5.31 -21.57
N HIS A 288 14.03 6.21 -20.98
CA HIS A 288 14.23 6.37 -19.53
C HIS A 288 13.04 6.98 -18.79
N LEU A 289 11.84 6.55 -19.19
CA LEU A 289 10.58 6.99 -18.64
C LEU A 289 10.28 6.14 -17.40
N VAL A 290 9.46 6.66 -16.52
CA VAL A 290 8.78 5.96 -15.43
C VAL A 290 9.66 5.20 -14.43
N GLY A 291 10.99 5.30 -14.53
CA GLY A 291 11.93 4.70 -13.59
C GLY A 291 12.08 3.20 -13.71
N THR A 292 11.88 2.65 -14.91
CA THR A 292 11.98 1.22 -15.21
C THR A 292 13.22 0.85 -16.01
N ASP A 293 14.16 1.77 -16.16
CA ASP A 293 15.35 1.60 -17.00
C ASP A 293 16.60 1.83 -16.16
N ILE A 294 17.66 1.08 -16.46
CA ILE A 294 18.96 1.18 -15.80
C ILE A 294 20.05 1.20 -16.85
N ASP A 295 20.87 2.25 -16.84
CA ASP A 295 22.16 2.22 -17.54
C ASP A 295 23.26 1.85 -16.56
N LEU A 296 23.91 0.73 -16.84
CA LEU A 296 25.09 0.27 -16.12
C LEU A 296 26.33 0.53 -16.98
N ALA A 297 27.21 1.43 -16.53
CA ALA A 297 28.44 1.73 -17.26
C ALA A 297 29.30 0.48 -17.49
N THR A 298 29.89 0.41 -18.68
CA THR A 298 30.87 -0.61 -19.04
C THR A 298 32.28 -0.01 -19.09
N ALA A 299 33.30 -0.86 -19.27
CA ALA A 299 34.67 -0.40 -19.43
C ALA A 299 34.91 0.08 -20.87
N ALA A 300 35.74 1.10 -21.07
CA ALA A 300 36.02 1.66 -22.40
C ALA A 300 36.47 0.64 -23.45
N SER A 301 37.12 -0.45 -23.02
CA SER A 301 37.52 -1.58 -23.85
C SER A 301 36.34 -2.31 -24.51
N THR A 302 35.14 -2.24 -23.92
CA THR A 302 33.93 -2.89 -24.44
C THR A 302 33.14 -2.01 -25.40
N HIS A 303 33.56 -0.76 -25.63
CA HIS A 303 32.90 0.20 -26.52
C HIS A 303 33.21 -0.11 -28.00
N ASN A 304 32.98 -1.35 -28.38
CA ASN A 304 33.21 -1.91 -29.70
C ASN A 304 31.99 -2.80 -30.07
N TRP A 305 31.88 -3.19 -31.33
CA TRP A 305 30.74 -3.96 -31.84
C TRP A 305 30.82 -5.48 -31.57
N GLY A 306 31.84 -5.93 -30.85
CA GLY A 306 32.29 -7.31 -30.78
C GLY A 306 33.25 -7.65 -31.92
N ASN A 307 34.12 -8.62 -31.67
CA ASN A 307 35.06 -9.17 -32.65
C ASN A 307 35.03 -10.71 -32.71
N GLY A 308 34.09 -11.34 -32.01
CA GLY A 308 33.95 -12.80 -31.92
C GLY A 308 34.80 -13.43 -30.81
N VAL A 309 35.49 -12.63 -30.00
CA VAL A 309 36.32 -13.09 -28.88
C VAL A 309 36.01 -12.26 -27.63
N THR A 310 35.32 -12.88 -26.68
CA THR A 310 34.99 -12.24 -25.40
C THR A 310 36.25 -11.90 -24.61
N SER A 311 36.52 -10.60 -24.47
CA SER A 311 37.56 -10.04 -23.61
C SER A 311 37.22 -10.21 -22.12
N THR A 312 38.19 -9.92 -21.24
CA THR A 312 37.96 -9.98 -19.78
C THR A 312 36.90 -8.97 -19.32
N ASP A 313 36.87 -7.79 -19.92
CA ASP A 313 35.90 -6.75 -19.55
C ASP A 313 34.49 -7.10 -20.06
N GLU A 314 34.35 -7.61 -21.29
CA GLU A 314 33.08 -8.13 -21.80
C GLU A 314 32.57 -9.29 -20.92
N ALA A 315 33.46 -10.21 -20.51
CA ALA A 315 33.12 -11.28 -19.58
C ALA A 315 32.63 -10.76 -18.21
N ASN A 316 33.15 -9.63 -17.72
CA ASN A 316 32.67 -8.99 -16.50
C ASN A 316 31.28 -8.37 -16.69
N VAL A 317 31.02 -7.71 -17.82
CA VAL A 317 29.68 -7.17 -18.14
C VAL A 317 28.66 -8.31 -18.25
N ILE A 318 29.01 -9.42 -18.90
CA ILE A 318 28.16 -10.62 -18.96
C ILE A 318 27.84 -11.13 -17.55
N LYS A 319 28.83 -11.20 -16.65
CA LYS A 319 28.60 -11.60 -15.25
C LYS A 319 27.71 -10.61 -14.49
N HIS A 320 27.83 -9.31 -14.76
CA HIS A 320 26.92 -8.31 -14.18
C HIS A 320 25.49 -8.55 -14.66
N ALA A 321 25.28 -8.71 -15.97
CA ALA A 321 23.95 -9.01 -16.53
C ALA A 321 23.34 -10.28 -15.93
N VAL A 322 24.11 -11.37 -15.85
CA VAL A 322 23.66 -12.63 -15.23
C VAL A 322 23.30 -12.42 -13.76
N ALA A 323 24.12 -11.69 -13.00
CA ALA A 323 23.83 -11.39 -11.61
C ALA A 323 22.52 -10.61 -11.44
N PHE A 324 22.23 -9.63 -12.31
CA PHE A 324 20.96 -8.90 -12.29
C PHE A 324 19.78 -9.80 -12.68
N ALA A 325 19.92 -10.62 -13.72
CA ALA A 325 18.85 -11.53 -14.17
C ALA A 325 18.47 -12.60 -13.13
N ASP A 326 19.45 -13.11 -12.37
CA ASP A 326 19.24 -14.15 -11.36
C ASP A 326 18.80 -13.60 -9.99
N THR A 327 18.83 -12.29 -9.82
CA THR A 327 18.57 -11.67 -8.53
C THR A 327 17.10 -11.76 -8.16
N VAL A 328 16.82 -12.24 -6.94
CA VAL A 328 15.47 -12.21 -6.36
C VAL A 328 15.19 -10.80 -5.79
N ALA A 329 14.71 -9.91 -6.66
CA ALA A 329 14.30 -8.56 -6.34
C ALA A 329 12.79 -8.37 -6.47
N SER A 330 12.32 -7.19 -6.05
CA SER A 330 10.94 -6.75 -6.19
C SER A 330 10.59 -6.43 -7.64
N GLY A 331 11.56 -6.03 -8.46
CA GLY A 331 11.46 -5.98 -9.93
C GLY A 331 12.19 -7.16 -10.57
N HIS A 332 12.04 -7.32 -11.88
CA HIS A 332 12.80 -8.31 -12.64
C HIS A 332 13.31 -7.72 -13.96
N VAL A 333 14.38 -8.27 -14.50
CA VAL A 333 14.86 -7.90 -15.83
C VAL A 333 13.87 -8.39 -16.89
N ILE A 334 13.31 -7.47 -17.67
CA ILE A 334 12.52 -7.81 -18.86
C ILE A 334 13.44 -8.01 -20.05
N ARG A 335 14.48 -7.17 -20.18
CA ARG A 335 15.38 -7.21 -21.34
C ARG A 335 16.72 -6.55 -21.03
N PHE A 336 17.77 -7.02 -21.68
CA PHE A 336 19.01 -6.26 -21.82
C PHE A 336 19.18 -5.71 -23.24
N ILE A 337 19.81 -4.55 -23.34
CA ILE A 337 20.17 -3.91 -24.60
C ILE A 337 21.67 -3.60 -24.59
N THR A 338 22.37 -3.95 -25.67
CA THR A 338 23.80 -3.70 -25.84
C THR A 338 24.14 -3.50 -27.32
N SER A 339 25.14 -2.67 -27.60
CA SER A 339 25.72 -2.54 -28.95
C SER A 339 26.93 -3.45 -29.19
N ASN A 340 27.33 -4.28 -28.21
CA ASN A 340 28.48 -5.18 -28.35
C ASN A 340 28.01 -6.64 -28.54
N GLN A 341 28.34 -7.25 -29.68
CA GLN A 341 27.89 -8.59 -30.05
C GLN A 341 28.45 -9.67 -29.11
N ASP A 342 29.69 -9.54 -28.65
CA ASP A 342 30.31 -10.53 -27.76
C ASP A 342 29.61 -10.54 -26.39
N ILE A 343 29.19 -9.38 -25.90
CA ILE A 343 28.36 -9.25 -24.69
C ILE A 343 26.97 -9.85 -24.93
N TYR A 344 26.32 -9.52 -26.06
CA TYR A 344 25.01 -10.07 -26.41
C TYR A 344 25.04 -11.61 -26.42
N ASP A 345 26.00 -12.19 -27.15
CA ASP A 345 26.14 -13.65 -27.30
C ASP A 345 26.45 -14.31 -25.96
N GLY A 346 27.31 -13.70 -25.14
CA GLY A 346 27.66 -14.20 -23.82
C GLY A 346 26.48 -14.21 -22.84
N ILE A 347 25.64 -13.17 -22.84
CA ILE A 347 24.42 -13.14 -22.03
C ILE A 347 23.43 -14.18 -22.56
N HIS A 348 23.23 -14.26 -23.89
CA HIS A 348 22.30 -15.21 -24.49
C HIS A 348 22.68 -16.66 -24.17
N ALA A 349 23.96 -16.99 -24.26
CA ALA A 349 24.48 -18.30 -23.92
C ALA A 349 24.28 -18.64 -22.44
N ALA A 350 24.48 -17.67 -21.54
CA ALA A 350 24.30 -17.89 -20.11
C ALA A 350 22.82 -17.97 -19.70
N ARG A 351 21.95 -17.14 -20.28
CA ARG A 351 20.54 -16.98 -19.89
C ARG A 351 19.64 -16.89 -21.13
N PRO A 352 19.43 -18.00 -21.86
CA PRO A 352 18.69 -17.99 -23.12
C PRO A 352 17.22 -17.60 -22.99
N SER A 353 16.66 -17.63 -21.77
CA SER A 353 15.29 -17.21 -21.48
C SER A 353 15.13 -15.70 -21.24
N VAL A 354 16.22 -14.96 -21.06
CA VAL A 354 16.16 -13.51 -20.85
C VAL A 354 16.12 -12.83 -22.22
N PRO A 355 15.09 -12.01 -22.51
CA PRO A 355 15.05 -11.24 -23.75
C PRO A 355 16.28 -10.33 -23.90
N LEU A 356 16.80 -10.25 -25.13
CA LEU A 356 17.94 -9.41 -25.49
C LEU A 356 17.61 -8.62 -26.74
N TYR A 357 18.18 -7.43 -26.84
CA TYR A 357 18.15 -6.62 -28.05
C TYR A 357 19.57 -6.15 -28.39
N TYR A 358 20.00 -6.50 -29.60
CA TYR A 358 21.26 -6.01 -30.14
C TYR A 358 21.02 -4.66 -30.83
N ASP A 359 21.51 -3.59 -30.21
CA ASP A 359 21.35 -2.24 -30.74
C ASP A 359 22.45 -1.92 -31.75
N THR A 360 22.07 -1.89 -33.03
CA THR A 360 22.95 -1.57 -34.17
C THR A 360 23.18 -0.07 -34.38
N SER A 361 22.53 0.81 -33.61
CA SER A 361 22.73 2.27 -33.73
C SER A 361 23.99 2.76 -33.00
N GLY A 362 24.45 2.04 -31.99
CA GLY A 362 25.64 2.35 -31.20
C GLY A 362 25.34 3.23 -30.00
N GLY A 363 24.06 3.46 -29.69
CA GLY A 363 23.63 4.22 -28.51
C GLY A 363 24.07 3.55 -27.21
N HIS A 364 24.25 2.22 -27.22
CA HIS A 364 24.58 1.42 -26.03
C HIS A 364 26.02 0.85 -26.08
N GLN A 365 26.99 1.67 -26.51
CA GLN A 365 28.40 1.25 -26.54
C GLN A 365 29.09 1.37 -25.18
N ASP A 366 28.73 2.37 -24.37
CA ASP A 366 29.39 2.69 -23.11
C ASP A 366 28.63 2.25 -21.84
N HIS A 367 27.52 1.56 -22.04
CA HIS A 367 26.71 1.01 -20.98
C HIS A 367 25.94 -0.24 -21.44
N LEU A 368 25.50 -1.03 -20.47
CA LEU A 368 24.48 -2.05 -20.62
C LEU A 368 23.15 -1.46 -20.15
N HIS A 369 22.16 -1.38 -21.03
CA HIS A 369 20.82 -0.92 -20.67
C HIS A 369 19.96 -2.11 -20.22
N ILE A 370 19.22 -1.92 -19.14
CA ILE A 370 18.38 -2.94 -18.49
C ILE A 370 16.95 -2.41 -18.38
N ASP A 371 16.01 -3.06 -19.06
CA ASP A 371 14.58 -2.83 -18.84
C ASP A 371 14.11 -3.64 -17.63
N VAL A 372 13.42 -2.98 -16.71
CA VAL A 372 12.93 -3.55 -15.46
C VAL A 372 11.42 -3.58 -15.47
N GLY A 373 10.87 -4.76 -15.22
CA GLY A 373 9.44 -4.96 -15.11
C GLY A 373 8.91 -4.81 -13.71
N PRO A 374 7.57 -4.68 -13.58
CA PRO A 374 6.91 -4.93 -12.31
C PRO A 374 7.33 -6.30 -11.77
N PRO A 375 7.24 -6.56 -10.46
CA PRO A 375 7.46 -7.91 -9.92
C PRO A 375 6.81 -8.93 -10.84
N THR A 376 7.59 -9.89 -11.37
CA THR A 376 7.02 -11.15 -11.85
C THR A 376 6.20 -11.64 -10.69
N ARG A 377 4.86 -11.64 -10.85
CA ARG A 377 3.89 -11.83 -9.77
C ARG A 377 4.48 -12.76 -8.70
N VAL A 378 4.88 -12.10 -7.61
CA VAL A 378 5.75 -12.55 -6.50
C VAL A 378 6.51 -13.86 -6.73
N ALA A 379 7.83 -13.78 -6.85
CA ALA A 379 8.70 -14.91 -6.48
C ALA A 379 8.45 -15.25 -5.00
N GLY A 380 7.54 -16.20 -4.76
CA GLY A 380 7.13 -16.66 -3.43
C GLY A 380 5.63 -16.54 -3.08
N ARG A 381 4.78 -15.89 -3.90
CA ARG A 381 3.31 -15.97 -3.77
C ARG A 381 2.71 -16.32 -5.12
N THR A 382 2.18 -17.53 -5.23
CA THR A 382 1.42 -17.94 -6.41
C THR A 382 0.19 -17.04 -6.51
N ASN A 383 -0.01 -16.35 -7.63
CA ASN A 383 -1.29 -15.69 -7.90
C ASN A 383 -2.40 -16.71 -7.63
N LEU A 384 -3.22 -16.48 -6.61
CA LEU A 384 -4.35 -17.38 -6.37
C LEU A 384 -5.24 -17.25 -7.59
N ILE A 385 -5.35 -18.34 -8.30
CA ILE A 385 -6.20 -18.42 -9.48
C ILE A 385 -7.61 -18.02 -9.01
N GLY A 386 -8.18 -16.93 -9.53
CA GLY A 386 -9.48 -16.42 -9.06
C GLY A 386 -9.45 -15.28 -8.03
N ASP A 387 -8.27 -14.88 -7.54
CA ASP A 387 -8.08 -13.66 -6.74
C ASP A 387 -7.99 -12.48 -7.72
N PHE A 388 -9.11 -11.78 -7.88
CA PHE A 388 -9.30 -10.69 -8.84
C PHE A 388 -9.06 -9.32 -8.22
N ASN A 389 -9.18 -9.19 -6.90
CA ASN A 389 -8.89 -7.95 -6.20
C ASN A 389 -7.44 -7.88 -5.69
N LEU A 390 -6.67 -8.97 -5.83
CA LEU A 390 -5.27 -9.11 -5.45
C LEU A 390 -5.03 -8.92 -3.95
N ASP A 391 -5.98 -9.34 -3.12
CA ASP A 391 -5.89 -9.29 -1.66
C ASP A 391 -5.32 -10.57 -1.03
N ASP A 392 -4.83 -11.49 -1.86
CA ASP A 392 -4.30 -12.81 -1.50
C ASP A 392 -5.37 -13.76 -0.90
N VAL A 393 -6.66 -13.50 -1.09
CA VAL A 393 -7.79 -14.33 -0.63
C VAL A 393 -8.91 -14.39 -1.67
N VAL A 394 -9.10 -15.53 -2.33
CA VAL A 394 -10.23 -15.76 -3.23
C VAL A 394 -11.54 -15.85 -2.45
N ASN A 395 -12.35 -14.81 -2.46
CA ASN A 395 -13.59 -14.71 -1.70
C ASN A 395 -14.68 -13.92 -2.47
N ALA A 396 -15.74 -13.48 -1.78
CA ALA A 396 -16.87 -12.81 -2.41
C ALA A 396 -16.52 -11.40 -2.95
N GLN A 397 -15.46 -10.77 -2.44
CA GLN A 397 -14.93 -9.52 -2.96
C GLN A 397 -14.34 -9.69 -4.36
N ASP A 398 -13.69 -10.82 -4.65
CA ASP A 398 -13.26 -11.13 -6.01
C ASP A 398 -14.43 -11.33 -6.96
N LEU A 399 -15.51 -11.98 -6.49
CA LEU A 399 -16.72 -12.11 -7.29
C LEU A 399 -17.28 -10.74 -7.63
N ALA A 400 -17.33 -9.81 -6.68
CA ALA A 400 -17.78 -8.44 -6.93
C ALA A 400 -16.91 -7.75 -7.98
N VAL A 401 -15.58 -7.96 -7.95
CA VAL A 401 -14.67 -7.47 -9.01
C VAL A 401 -14.98 -8.15 -10.35
N TRP A 402 -15.21 -9.46 -10.39
CA TRP A 402 -15.57 -10.16 -11.62
C TRP A 402 -16.91 -9.67 -12.20
N GLU A 403 -17.96 -9.59 -11.37
CA GLU A 403 -19.30 -9.14 -11.78
C GLU A 403 -19.26 -7.71 -12.34
N GLN A 404 -18.42 -6.86 -11.74
CA GLN A 404 -18.22 -5.50 -12.22
C GLN A 404 -17.54 -5.43 -13.60
N TYR A 405 -16.73 -6.45 -13.96
CA TYR A 405 -15.83 -6.41 -15.13
C TYR A 405 -15.99 -7.54 -16.14
N VAL A 406 -17.00 -8.39 -15.98
CA VAL A 406 -17.33 -9.43 -16.94
C VAL A 406 -17.70 -8.81 -18.30
N GLY A 407 -17.13 -9.34 -19.37
CA GLY A 407 -17.29 -8.85 -20.75
C GLY A 407 -16.30 -7.76 -21.17
N ALA A 408 -15.60 -7.13 -20.22
CA ALA A 408 -14.50 -6.18 -20.50
C ALA A 408 -13.13 -6.82 -20.24
N ASN A 409 -12.88 -7.17 -18.97
CA ASN A 409 -11.58 -7.69 -18.51
C ASN A 409 -11.65 -9.14 -18.05
N PHE A 410 -12.86 -9.66 -17.82
CA PHE A 410 -13.08 -11.05 -17.42
C PHE A 410 -14.11 -11.73 -18.31
N THR A 411 -13.95 -13.04 -18.45
CA THR A 411 -14.81 -13.93 -19.23
C THR A 411 -15.60 -14.85 -18.31
N GLY A 412 -16.54 -15.61 -18.87
CA GLY A 412 -17.16 -16.72 -18.14
C GLY A 412 -16.15 -17.79 -17.68
N GLY A 413 -15.01 -17.91 -18.37
CA GLY A 413 -13.89 -18.77 -17.95
C GLY A 413 -13.27 -18.30 -16.63
N ASP A 414 -13.18 -16.99 -16.42
CA ASP A 414 -12.67 -16.40 -15.19
C ASP A 414 -13.63 -16.62 -14.01
N PHE A 415 -14.95 -16.57 -14.22
CA PHE A 415 -15.91 -16.94 -13.18
C PHE A 415 -15.73 -18.37 -12.69
N LEU A 416 -15.59 -19.33 -13.61
CA LEU A 416 -15.34 -20.72 -13.27
C LEU A 416 -13.99 -20.89 -12.55
N THR A 417 -13.05 -20.01 -12.87
CA THR A 417 -11.73 -19.94 -12.26
C THR A 417 -11.82 -19.46 -10.81
N TRP A 418 -12.54 -18.38 -10.54
CA TRP A 418 -12.88 -17.92 -9.18
C TRP A 418 -13.66 -19.00 -8.39
N GLN A 419 -14.71 -19.56 -8.98
CA GLN A 419 -15.58 -20.53 -8.31
C GLN A 419 -14.80 -21.77 -7.84
N ARG A 420 -13.83 -22.26 -8.63
CA ARG A 420 -12.98 -23.40 -8.25
C ARG A 420 -11.96 -23.10 -7.16
N ASN A 421 -11.71 -21.82 -6.89
CA ASN A 421 -10.70 -21.38 -5.95
C ASN A 421 -11.30 -20.60 -4.77
N PHE A 422 -12.61 -20.36 -4.72
CA PHE A 422 -13.28 -19.69 -3.61
C PHE A 422 -12.90 -20.32 -2.26
N GLY A 423 -12.54 -19.47 -1.30
CA GLY A 423 -12.03 -19.84 0.02
C GLY A 423 -10.53 -20.14 0.05
N ARG A 424 -9.82 -20.12 -1.09
CA ARG A 424 -8.36 -20.22 -1.08
C ARG A 424 -7.76 -18.90 -0.61
N SER A 425 -6.84 -18.99 0.33
CA SER A 425 -5.97 -17.89 0.74
C SER A 425 -4.53 -18.32 0.55
N GLN A 426 -3.64 -17.37 0.26
CA GLN A 426 -2.21 -17.62 0.38
C GLN A 426 -1.93 -17.88 1.86
N PRO A 427 -1.20 -18.95 2.22
CA PRO A 427 -0.67 -19.07 3.56
C PRO A 427 0.21 -17.84 3.82
N VAL A 428 -0.07 -17.08 4.89
CA VAL A 428 0.69 -15.89 5.25
C VAL A 428 2.10 -16.31 5.63
N ILE A 429 3.02 -16.26 4.66
CA ILE A 429 4.44 -16.53 4.89
C ILE A 429 4.96 -15.42 5.79
N GLY A 430 5.16 -15.73 7.08
CA GLY A 430 5.64 -14.77 8.09
C GLY A 430 4.70 -14.55 9.27
N ALA A 431 3.48 -15.12 9.26
CA ALA A 431 2.85 -15.46 10.52
C ALA A 431 3.64 -16.66 11.07
N GLU A 432 4.68 -16.41 11.88
CA GLU A 432 4.91 -17.32 12.99
C GLU A 432 3.53 -17.52 13.58
N VAL A 433 3.01 -18.74 13.50
CA VAL A 433 1.86 -19.13 14.29
C VAL A 433 2.36 -18.89 15.71
N ALA A 434 2.14 -17.68 16.23
CA ALA A 434 1.93 -17.49 17.63
C ALA A 434 0.80 -18.47 17.87
N VAL A 435 1.20 -19.66 18.31
CA VAL A 435 0.31 -20.57 18.98
C VAL A 435 -0.17 -19.71 20.13
N GLN A 436 -1.24 -18.96 19.90
CA GLN A 436 -2.09 -18.55 20.99
C GLN A 436 -2.39 -19.88 21.62
N SER A 437 -1.69 -20.16 22.72
CA SER A 437 -2.10 -21.17 23.67
C SER A 437 -3.55 -20.83 23.91
N ILE A 438 -4.44 -21.56 23.23
CA ILE A 438 -5.87 -21.48 23.46
C ILE A 438 -5.95 -21.66 24.97
N PRO A 439 -6.42 -20.67 25.75
CA PRO A 439 -6.58 -20.86 27.17
C PRO A 439 -7.44 -22.11 27.29
N GLU A 440 -6.85 -23.21 27.77
CA GLU A 440 -7.62 -24.44 27.95
C GLU A 440 -8.87 -24.04 28.74
N PRO A 441 -10.07 -24.46 28.32
CA PRO A 441 -11.29 -24.13 29.05
C PRO A 441 -11.05 -24.52 30.49
N SER A 442 -10.93 -23.49 31.34
CA SER A 442 -10.28 -23.51 32.64
C SER A 442 -10.32 -24.91 33.25
N ALA A 443 -9.18 -25.59 33.38
CA ALA A 443 -9.11 -26.85 34.12
C ALA A 443 -9.76 -26.71 35.52
N ALA A 444 -9.78 -25.48 36.06
CA ALA A 444 -10.54 -25.07 37.24
C ALA A 444 -12.06 -25.28 37.14
N LEU A 445 -12.70 -25.06 35.99
CA LEU A 445 -14.14 -25.27 35.77
C LEU A 445 -14.46 -26.77 35.71
N LEU A 446 -13.62 -27.57 35.06
CA LEU A 446 -13.77 -29.03 35.06
C LEU A 446 -13.49 -29.63 36.46
N LEU A 447 -12.53 -29.09 37.22
CA LEU A 447 -12.32 -29.48 38.61
C LEU A 447 -13.51 -29.10 39.51
N ALA A 448 -14.09 -27.90 39.32
CA ALA A 448 -15.25 -27.44 40.07
C ALA A 448 -16.50 -28.29 39.79
N LEU A 449 -16.66 -28.79 38.57
CA LEU A 449 -17.74 -29.71 38.22
C LEU A 449 -17.48 -31.17 38.66
N ALA A 450 -16.23 -31.58 38.82
CA ALA A 450 -15.88 -32.93 39.28
C ALA A 450 -15.97 -33.10 40.80
N ALA A 451 -15.76 -32.04 41.58
CA ALA A 451 -15.78 -32.09 43.05
C ALA A 451 -17.11 -32.62 43.67
N PRO A 452 -18.32 -32.25 43.18
CA PRO A 452 -19.58 -32.79 43.70
C PRO A 452 -19.77 -34.28 43.41
N LEU A 453 -19.28 -34.76 42.25
CA LEU A 453 -19.39 -36.16 41.84
C LEU A 453 -18.49 -37.10 42.65
N LEU A 454 -17.36 -36.59 43.15
CA LEU A 454 -16.49 -37.34 44.07
C LEU A 454 -17.05 -37.33 45.51
N ALA A 455 -17.75 -36.27 45.92
CA ALA A 455 -18.36 -36.19 47.24
C ALA A 455 -19.56 -37.15 47.41
N THR A 456 -20.34 -37.42 46.35
CA THR A 456 -21.48 -38.35 46.41
C THR A 456 -21.09 -39.82 46.42
N ARG A 457 -19.86 -40.17 46.02
CA ARG A 457 -19.41 -41.57 45.96
C ARG A 457 -18.98 -42.15 47.32
N ARG A 458 -18.91 -41.33 48.38
CA ARG A 458 -18.39 -41.74 49.71
C ARG A 458 -19.46 -42.09 50.75
N LEU A 459 -20.74 -42.09 50.41
CA LEU A 459 -21.84 -42.31 51.37
C LEU A 459 -22.61 -43.64 51.21
N GLY A 460 -22.14 -44.59 50.41
CA GLY A 460 -22.98 -45.73 49.98
C GLY A 460 -22.39 -47.14 50.06
N PHE A 461 -21.42 -47.42 50.93
CA PHE A 461 -20.99 -48.81 51.12
C PHE A 461 -20.66 -49.11 52.58
N GLN A 462 -21.69 -49.51 53.32
CA GLN A 462 -21.56 -50.12 54.64
C GLN A 462 -21.71 -51.63 54.43
N PRO A 463 -20.62 -52.43 54.52
CA PRO A 463 -20.73 -53.87 54.39
C PRO A 463 -21.45 -54.46 55.60
N ASP A 464 -22.54 -55.17 55.35
CA ASP A 464 -23.26 -55.93 56.38
C ASP A 464 -22.31 -56.95 57.02
N SER A 465 -22.21 -56.87 58.34
CA SER A 465 -21.43 -57.80 59.16
C SER A 465 -22.24 -59.10 59.38
N PRO A 466 -21.61 -60.28 59.29
CA PRO A 466 -22.30 -61.54 59.55
C PRO A 466 -22.63 -61.69 61.04
N SER A 467 -23.90 -61.95 61.36
CA SER A 467 -24.32 -62.29 62.73
C SER A 467 -23.90 -63.72 63.07
N ALA A 468 -23.03 -63.83 64.07
CA ALA A 468 -22.65 -65.07 64.71
C ALA A 468 -23.67 -65.45 65.79
N ALA A 469 -23.91 -66.76 65.88
CA ALA A 469 -24.75 -67.44 66.85
C ALA A 469 -24.36 -67.17 68.32
N SER A 470 -25.33 -67.32 69.22
CA SER A 470 -25.08 -67.71 70.61
C SER A 470 -26.07 -68.80 71.05
N SER A 471 -25.47 -69.88 71.54
CA SER A 471 -25.93 -71.13 72.18
C SER A 471 -26.78 -70.90 73.45
N PRO A 472 -27.36 -71.92 74.14
CA PRO A 472 -27.17 -73.38 74.10
C PRO A 472 -28.34 -74.22 73.58
#